data_AF-A0A955U439-F1
#
_entry.id   AF-A0A955U439-F1
#
_cell.length_a   1.000
_cell.length_b   1.000
_cell.length_c   1.000
_cell.angle_alpha   90.00
_cell.angle_beta   90.00
_cell.angle_gamma   90.00
#
_symmetry.space_group_name_H-M   'P 1'
#
loop_
_entity.id
_entity.type
_entity.pdbx_description
1 polymer ?
#
loop_
_entity_poly.entity_id
_entity_poly.type
_entity_poly.pdbx_seq_one_letter_code
_entity_poly.pdbx_strand_id
1 'polypeptide(L)'
;MDRWRVAFAMFVARLIVDADGIVDFGELKLLAQAFPDEQLRSYGFIDGHGEFTATFKDAYTEAMRELPNQLTLEEKLDLVTIFHRTCMADGELVQAELLVLREGAEALGVPLHVLSKHLEGLKSIRTVR
;
A
#
# COMPACT_ATOMS: atom_id res chain seq x y z
N MET A 1 13.12 5.02 -7.11
CA MET A 1 12.49 4.19 -6.06
C MET A 1 13.17 2.85 -6.10
N ASP A 2 13.59 2.32 -4.95
CA ASP A 2 14.24 1.01 -4.85
C ASP A 2 13.23 -0.12 -5.10
N ARG A 3 13.69 -1.24 -5.69
CA ARG A 3 12.88 -2.40 -6.08
C ARG A 3 11.94 -2.89 -4.97
N TRP A 4 12.40 -2.89 -3.72
CA TRP A 4 11.59 -3.32 -2.56
C TRP A 4 10.49 -2.34 -2.19
N ARG A 5 10.71 -1.02 -2.34
CA ARG A 5 9.68 -0.01 -2.09
C ARG A 5 8.55 -0.12 -3.12
N VAL A 6 8.89 -0.40 -4.39
CA VAL A 6 7.91 -0.64 -5.45
C VAL A 6 7.12 -1.92 -5.21
N ALA A 7 7.80 -3.02 -4.83
CA ALA A 7 7.13 -4.28 -4.53
C ALA A 7 6.15 -4.16 -3.35
N PHE A 8 6.56 -3.47 -2.28
CA PHE A 8 5.71 -3.24 -1.11
C PHE A 8 4.52 -2.32 -1.41
N ALA A 9 4.75 -1.23 -2.13
CA ALA A 9 3.67 -0.31 -2.49
C ALA A 9 2.64 -0.96 -3.43
N MET A 10 3.08 -1.80 -4.38
CA MET A 10 2.20 -2.61 -5.22
C MET A 10 1.41 -3.66 -4.42
N PHE A 11 2.03 -4.26 -3.40
CA PHE A 11 1.33 -5.19 -2.52
C PHE A 11 0.21 -4.49 -1.75
N VAL A 12 0.50 -3.36 -1.11
CA VAL A 12 -0.53 -2.65 -0.34
C VAL A 12 -1.64 -2.14 -1.23
N ALA A 13 -1.29 -1.60 -2.41
CA ALA A 13 -2.30 -1.19 -3.37
C ALA A 13 -3.15 -2.36 -3.88
N ARG A 14 -2.58 -3.57 -3.98
CA ARG A 14 -3.35 -4.78 -4.25
C ARG A 14 -4.24 -5.20 -3.09
N LEU A 15 -3.78 -5.10 -1.84
CA LEU A 15 -4.65 -5.35 -0.69
C LEU A 15 -5.86 -4.41 -0.71
N ILE A 16 -5.68 -3.14 -1.09
CA ILE A 16 -6.78 -2.16 -1.22
C ILE A 16 -7.80 -2.68 -2.24
N VAL A 17 -7.34 -3.03 -3.46
CA VAL A 17 -8.19 -3.55 -4.54
C VAL A 17 -8.85 -4.90 -4.19
N ASP A 18 -8.13 -5.79 -3.50
CA ASP A 18 -8.62 -7.13 -3.14
C ASP A 18 -9.60 -7.08 -1.93
N ALA A 19 -9.50 -6.08 -1.05
CA ALA A 19 -10.30 -6.01 0.18
C ALA A 19 -11.75 -5.59 -0.01
N ASP A 20 -12.03 -4.75 -1.02
CA ASP A 20 -13.40 -4.39 -1.36
C ASP A 20 -14.13 -5.51 -2.13
N GLY A 21 -13.40 -6.56 -2.57
CA GLY A 21 -13.92 -7.66 -3.39
C GLY A 21 -14.50 -7.21 -4.75
N ILE A 22 -14.48 -5.90 -5.01
CA ILE A 22 -14.93 -5.20 -6.19
C ILE A 22 -13.71 -4.43 -6.67
N VAL A 23 -13.09 -4.92 -7.73
CA VAL A 23 -12.01 -4.20 -8.40
C VAL A 23 -12.62 -2.96 -9.05
N ASP A 24 -12.49 -1.77 -8.44
CA ASP A 24 -12.85 -0.54 -9.12
C ASP A 24 -11.79 -0.20 -10.18
N PHE A 25 -12.24 0.01 -11.41
CA PHE A 25 -11.39 0.44 -12.52
C PHE A 25 -10.71 1.80 -12.24
N GLY A 26 -11.28 2.63 -11.35
CA GLY A 26 -10.67 3.88 -10.87
C GLY A 26 -9.41 3.65 -10.04
N GLU A 27 -9.44 2.68 -9.13
CA GLU A 27 -8.32 2.31 -8.26
C GLU A 27 -7.19 1.64 -9.04
N LEU A 28 -7.53 0.73 -9.96
CA LEU A 28 -6.58 0.15 -10.91
C LEU A 28 -5.86 1.22 -11.75
N LYS A 29 -6.56 2.30 -12.10
CA LYS A 29 -5.99 3.40 -12.89
C LYS A 29 -5.04 4.25 -12.06
N LEU A 30 -5.34 4.51 -10.78
CA LEU A 30 -4.42 5.17 -9.85
C LEU A 30 -3.18 4.32 -9.61
N LEU A 31 -3.36 3.00 -9.46
CA LEU A 31 -2.29 2.01 -9.40
C LEU A 31 -1.39 2.06 -10.64
N ALA A 32 -1.99 2.03 -11.84
CA ALA A 32 -1.25 2.09 -13.10
C ALA A 32 -0.56 3.45 -13.34
N GLN A 33 -1.08 4.53 -12.75
CA GLN A 33 -0.42 5.85 -12.76
C GLN A 33 0.76 5.92 -11.79
N ALA A 34 0.63 5.34 -10.60
CA ALA A 34 1.69 5.30 -9.59
C ALA A 34 2.80 4.30 -9.97
N PHE A 35 2.43 3.20 -10.61
CA PHE A 35 3.31 2.11 -11.02
C PHE A 35 3.04 1.72 -12.47
N PRO A 36 3.62 2.46 -13.44
CA PRO A 36 3.42 2.16 -14.85
C PRO A 36 3.88 0.74 -15.19
N ASP A 37 3.14 0.05 -16.06
CA ASP A 37 3.46 -1.31 -16.52
C ASP A 37 4.90 -1.44 -17.04
N GLU A 38 5.42 -0.41 -17.71
CA GLU A 38 6.80 -0.38 -18.20
C GLU A 38 7.82 -0.47 -17.06
N GLN A 39 7.55 0.22 -15.95
CA GLN A 39 8.37 0.14 -14.76
C GLN A 39 8.24 -1.24 -14.10
N LEU A 40 7.04 -1.79 -14.00
CA LEU A 40 6.81 -3.13 -13.44
C LEU A 40 7.50 -4.23 -14.29
N ARG A 41 7.45 -4.12 -15.62
CA ARG A 41 8.17 -5.01 -16.54
C ARG A 41 9.69 -4.87 -16.39
N SER A 42 10.20 -3.65 -16.19
CA SER A 42 11.63 -3.43 -15.98
C SER A 42 12.18 -4.12 -14.72
N TYR A 43 11.34 -4.25 -13.68
CA TYR A 43 11.66 -5.01 -12.46
C TYR A 43 11.36 -6.50 -12.58
N GLY A 44 10.83 -6.94 -13.72
CA GLY A 44 10.38 -8.30 -13.97
C GLY A 44 9.16 -8.70 -13.15
N PHE A 45 8.41 -7.74 -12.62
CA PHE A 45 7.27 -8.00 -11.73
C PHE A 45 6.02 -8.46 -12.48
N ILE A 46 5.85 -8.00 -13.71
CA ILE A 46 4.78 -8.45 -14.61
C ILE A 46 5.38 -8.97 -15.92
N ASP A 47 4.71 -9.93 -16.54
CA ASP A 47 5.12 -10.50 -17.81
C ASP A 47 4.54 -9.75 -19.03
N GLY A 48 4.71 -10.34 -20.23
CA GLY A 48 4.19 -9.77 -21.47
C GLY A 48 2.66 -9.66 -21.54
N HIS A 49 1.94 -10.43 -20.71
CA HIS A 49 0.49 -10.47 -20.62
C HIS A 49 -0.06 -9.62 -19.47
N GLY A 50 0.83 -9.01 -18.67
CA GLY A 50 0.46 -8.22 -17.49
C GLY A 50 0.21 -9.07 -16.25
N GLU A 51 0.56 -10.36 -16.28
CA GLU A 51 0.43 -11.24 -15.11
C GLU A 51 1.64 -11.11 -14.19
N PHE A 52 1.41 -11.21 -12.88
CA PHE A 52 2.49 -11.14 -11.89
C PHE A 52 3.37 -12.38 -11.93
N THR A 53 4.69 -12.15 -12.00
CA THR A 53 5.69 -13.21 -12.08
C THR A 53 6.09 -13.74 -10.69
N ALA A 54 6.85 -14.84 -10.67
CA ALA A 54 7.51 -15.32 -9.45
C ALA A 54 8.46 -14.25 -8.86
N THR A 55 9.13 -13.46 -9.70
CA THR A 55 10.02 -12.36 -9.30
C THR A 55 9.31 -11.30 -8.47
N PHE A 56 8.03 -11.03 -8.76
CA PHE A 56 7.22 -10.14 -7.94
C PHE A 56 6.93 -10.76 -6.57
N LYS A 57 6.53 -12.03 -6.53
CA LYS A 57 6.25 -12.75 -5.27
C LYS A 57 7.48 -12.84 -4.37
N ASP A 58 8.65 -13.08 -4.94
CA ASP A 58 9.91 -13.13 -4.19
C ASP A 58 10.30 -11.75 -3.67
N ALA A 59 10.24 -10.71 -4.54
CA ALA A 59 10.52 -9.34 -4.12
C ALA A 59 9.53 -8.81 -3.06
N TYR A 60 8.26 -9.23 -3.15
CA TYR A 60 7.25 -8.97 -2.14
C TYR A 60 7.60 -9.65 -0.82
N THR A 61 7.94 -10.93 -0.86
CA THR A 61 8.29 -11.72 0.35
C THR A 61 9.53 -11.15 1.04
N GLU A 62 10.53 -10.73 0.25
CA GLU A 62 11.69 -10.01 0.76
C GLU A 62 11.31 -8.66 1.35
N ALA A 63 10.52 -7.84 0.64
CA ALA A 63 10.11 -6.53 1.12
C ALA A 63 9.34 -6.62 2.45
N MET A 64 8.45 -7.60 2.60
CA MET A 64 7.72 -7.87 3.85
C MET A 64 8.62 -8.29 5.01
N ARG A 65 9.75 -8.94 4.73
CA ARG A 65 10.73 -9.35 5.74
C ARG A 65 11.70 -8.22 6.09
N GLU A 66 12.12 -7.47 5.09
CA GLU A 66 13.23 -6.52 5.19
C GLU A 66 12.76 -5.12 5.57
N LEU A 67 11.68 -4.61 4.97
CA LEU A 67 11.20 -3.25 5.24
C LEU A 67 10.84 -2.99 6.71
N PRO A 68 10.21 -3.92 7.44
CA PRO A 68 9.93 -3.71 8.86
C PRO A 68 11.21 -3.50 9.69
N ASN A 69 12.32 -4.09 9.27
CA ASN A 69 13.60 -4.02 9.96
C ASN A 69 14.47 -2.85 9.49
N GLN A 70 14.25 -2.36 8.28
CA GLN A 70 15.04 -1.25 7.70
C GLN A 70 14.39 0.12 7.92
N LEU A 71 13.06 0.18 8.04
CA LEU A 71 12.35 1.43 8.22
C LEU A 71 12.26 1.82 9.69
N THR A 72 12.43 3.10 9.96
CA THR A 72 12.09 3.69 11.25
C THR A 72 10.57 3.72 11.45
N LEU A 73 10.11 3.91 12.69
CA LEU A 73 8.68 4.02 12.96
C LEU A 73 8.03 5.20 12.20
N GLU A 74 8.74 6.32 12.06
CA GLU A 74 8.27 7.49 11.32
C GLU A 74 8.05 7.15 9.83
N GLU A 75 9.04 6.53 9.18
CA GLU A 75 8.92 6.12 7.77
C GLU A 75 7.80 5.10 7.55
N LYS A 76 7.56 4.21 8.51
CA LYS A 76 6.42 3.28 8.46
C LYS A 76 5.09 4.01 8.54
N LEU A 77 4.97 5.01 9.42
CA LEU A 77 3.77 5.83 9.54
C LEU A 77 3.56 6.74 8.33
N ASP A 78 4.63 7.19 7.67
CA ASP A 78 4.54 7.90 6.39
C ASP A 78 3.97 7.02 5.29
N LEU A 79 4.40 5.77 5.18
CA LEU A 79 3.81 4.79 4.25
C LEU A 79 2.33 4.56 4.54
N VAL A 80 1.97 4.34 5.81
CA VAL A 80 0.56 4.23 6.25
C VAL A 80 -0.25 5.48 5.88
N THR A 81 0.34 6.67 6.00
CA THR A 81 -0.30 7.93 5.62
C THR A 81 -0.57 8.00 4.13
N ILE A 82 0.38 7.56 3.30
CA ILE A 82 0.22 7.49 1.86
C ILE A 82 -0.95 6.55 1.52
N PHE A 83 -0.99 5.36 2.11
CA PHE A 83 -2.09 4.41 1.88
C PHE A 83 -3.44 4.97 2.32
N HIS A 84 -3.51 5.57 3.50
CA HIS A 84 -4.74 6.19 3.99
C HIS A 84 -5.24 7.30 3.07
N ARG A 85 -4.34 8.10 2.49
CA ARG A 85 -4.72 9.14 1.51
C ARG A 85 -5.23 8.55 0.21
N THR A 86 -4.68 7.40 -0.21
CA THR A 86 -5.15 6.68 -1.40
C THR A 86 -6.56 6.14 -1.19
N CYS A 87 -6.84 5.52 -0.03
CA CYS A 87 -8.20 5.10 0.32
C CYS A 87 -9.16 6.30 0.38
N MET A 88 -8.78 7.38 1.08
CA MET A 88 -9.59 8.62 1.15
C MET A 88 -9.73 9.40 -0.18
N ALA A 89 -9.23 8.88 -1.31
CA ALA A 89 -9.22 9.60 -2.58
C ALA A 89 -10.63 9.72 -3.21
N ASP A 90 -11.50 8.74 -2.95
CA ASP A 90 -12.90 8.74 -3.39
C ASP A 90 -13.84 9.53 -2.43
N GLY A 91 -13.34 9.85 -1.23
CA GLY A 91 -14.01 10.67 -0.23
C GLY A 91 -14.63 9.88 0.92
N GLU A 92 -14.65 8.55 0.86
CA GLU A 92 -15.09 7.68 1.95
C GLU A 92 -13.94 6.80 2.43
N LEU A 93 -14.10 6.20 3.61
CA LEU A 93 -13.18 5.15 4.03
C LEU A 93 -14.02 4.02 4.59
N VAL A 94 -14.15 2.96 3.80
CA VAL A 94 -15.02 1.83 4.13
C VAL A 94 -14.30 0.86 5.07
N GLN A 95 -15.06 -0.07 5.67
CA GLN A 95 -14.51 -1.02 6.65
C GLN A 95 -13.43 -1.92 6.05
N ALA A 96 -13.53 -2.25 4.77
CA ALA A 96 -12.55 -3.06 4.06
C ALA A 96 -11.22 -2.32 3.89
N GLU A 97 -11.22 -1.05 3.51
CA GLU A 97 -10.01 -0.22 3.44
C GLU A 97 -9.34 -0.02 4.81
N LEU A 98 -10.13 0.13 5.89
CA LEU A 98 -9.59 0.14 7.26
C LEU A 98 -8.87 -1.17 7.59
N LEU A 99 -9.41 -2.30 7.16
CA LEU A 99 -8.80 -3.61 7.36
C LEU A 99 -7.44 -3.69 6.63
N VAL A 100 -7.38 -3.19 5.40
CA VAL A 100 -6.13 -3.14 4.61
C VAL A 100 -5.08 -2.26 5.24
N LEU A 101 -5.45 -1.06 5.70
CA LEU A 101 -4.52 -0.18 6.40
C LEU A 101 -3.95 -0.84 7.64
N ARG A 102 -4.79 -1.60 8.36
CA ARG A 102 -4.36 -2.39 9.51
C ARG A 102 -3.41 -3.51 9.11
N GLU A 103 -3.72 -4.30 8.08
CA GLU A 103 -2.87 -5.39 7.60
C GLU A 103 -1.52 -4.87 7.08
N GLY A 104 -1.52 -3.76 6.32
CA GLY A 104 -0.29 -3.11 5.85
C GLY A 104 0.55 -2.53 6.99
N ALA A 105 -0.07 -1.98 8.03
CA ALA A 105 0.62 -1.51 9.22
C ALA A 105 1.20 -2.67 10.04
N GLU A 106 0.44 -3.75 10.21
CA GLU A 106 0.89 -4.98 10.90
C GLU A 106 2.05 -5.64 10.17
N ALA A 107 1.99 -5.70 8.83
CA ALA A 107 3.07 -6.12 7.97
C ALA A 107 4.36 -5.30 8.17
N LEU A 108 4.24 -3.99 8.38
CA LEU A 108 5.36 -3.10 8.71
C LEU A 108 5.85 -3.23 10.16
N GLY A 109 5.18 -4.04 10.98
CA GLY A 109 5.45 -4.16 12.42
C GLY A 109 5.03 -2.91 13.21
N VAL A 110 4.05 -2.15 12.72
CA VAL A 110 3.46 -1.02 13.44
C VAL A 110 2.40 -1.55 14.41
N PRO A 111 2.52 -1.31 15.73
CA PRO A 111 1.51 -1.75 16.68
C PRO A 111 0.16 -1.05 16.45
N LEU A 112 -0.94 -1.78 16.62
CA LEU A 112 -2.30 -1.28 16.39
C LEU A 112 -2.61 0.02 17.14
N HIS A 113 -2.18 0.15 18.40
CA HIS A 113 -2.42 1.36 19.19
C HIS A 113 -1.69 2.60 18.63
N VAL A 114 -0.51 2.41 18.02
CA VAL A 114 0.24 3.48 17.34
C VAL A 114 -0.47 3.88 16.05
N LEU A 115 -0.91 2.88 15.27
CA LEU A 115 -1.69 3.09 14.06
C LEU A 115 -2.98 3.88 14.35
N SER A 116 -3.78 3.46 15.33
CA SER A 116 -5.03 4.12 15.69
C SER A 116 -4.81 5.59 16.05
N LYS A 117 -3.82 5.89 16.91
CA LYS A 117 -3.47 7.26 17.29
C LYS A 117 -3.03 8.11 16.09
N HIS A 118 -2.28 7.52 15.17
CA HIS A 118 -1.83 8.19 13.94
C HIS A 118 -3.01 8.53 13.02
N LEU A 119 -3.91 7.58 12.77
CA LEU A 119 -5.10 7.77 11.94
C LEU A 119 -6.07 8.79 12.56
N GLU A 120 -6.25 8.80 13.88
CA GLU A 120 -7.02 9.82 14.59
C GLU A 120 -6.44 11.23 14.35
N GLY A 121 -5.11 11.36 14.42
CA GLY A 121 -4.42 12.60 14.09
C GLY A 121 -4.69 13.08 12.66
N LEU A 122 -4.68 12.17 11.69
CA LEU A 122 -4.98 12.50 10.29
C LEU A 122 -6.44 12.94 10.09
N LYS A 123 -7.40 12.32 10.79
CA LYS A 123 -8.83 12.72 10.76
C LYS A 123 -9.04 14.10 11.37
N SER A 124 -8.42 14.38 12.51
CA SER A 124 -8.55 15.66 13.22
C SER A 124 -8.04 16.85 12.41
N ILE A 125 -7.00 16.67 11.59
CA ILE A 125 -6.47 17.71 10.70
C ILE A 125 -7.46 18.08 9.58
N ARG A 126 -8.31 17.15 9.12
CA ARG A 126 -9.28 17.39 8.04
C ARG A 126 -10.53 18.14 8.50
N THR A 127 -10.88 18.12 9.78
CA THR A 127 -12.10 18.77 10.32
C THR A 127 -11.92 20.27 10.61
N VAL A 128 -10.70 20.82 10.45
CA VAL A 128 -10.36 22.23 10.77
C VAL A 128 -10.25 23.10 9.51
N ARG A 129 -10.89 22.72 8.40
CA ARG A 129 -10.99 23.57 7.20
C ARG A 129 -12.42 23.76 6.75
#